data_AF-A0A7J9KG97-F1
#
_entry.id   AF-A0A7J9KG97-F1
#
_cell.length_a   1.000
_cell.length_b   1.000
_cell.length_c   1.000
_cell.angle_alpha   90.00
_cell.angle_beta   90.00
_cell.angle_gamma   90.00
#
_symmetry.space_group_name_H-M   'P 1'
#
loop_
_entity.id
_entity.type
_entity.pdbx_description
1 polymer ?
#
loop_
_entity_poly.entity_id
_entity_poly.type
_entity_poly.pdbx_seq_one_letter_code
_entity_poly.pdbx_strand_id
1 'polypeptide(L)'
;LNGGIIKSNILNQNEKRVKDIWQADSRSWNANKVKQVYGQDWGEKICNIPIGDEGQVDKIIWFHNPHGCFTSKSSYSWLLLKEMGYGPHRFFWKAIWKLDTLPKIRAFTWRVGHEILPTNCKIVTIRQGFDKGCPRCGAKTKTLLHTLKDCPASRAILSIGGWSRSFISKNYDRCIVWLEDLMHVLDKRAMANLMTILWNCWNNRNNCIFRGKEEEAKQIWEKASNLNKEF
;
A
#
# COMPACT_ATOMS: atom_id res chain seq x y z
N LEU A 1 -0.02 -21.02 8.53
CA LEU A 1 1.11 -21.98 8.50
C LEU A 1 0.50 -23.30 8.13
N ASN A 2 0.49 -23.63 6.83
CA ASN A 2 -0.08 -24.91 6.38
C ASN A 2 0.87 -26.01 6.84
N GLY A 3 0.43 -26.79 7.82
CA GLY A 3 1.12 -27.96 8.37
C GLY A 3 1.18 -29.10 7.37
N GLY A 4 1.83 -28.86 6.23
CA GLY A 4 2.20 -29.90 5.28
C GLY A 4 3.20 -30.83 5.94
N ILE A 5 2.72 -32.03 6.23
CA ILE A 5 3.37 -33.16 6.90
C ILE A 5 4.81 -33.35 6.39
N ILE A 6 5.80 -33.15 7.26
CA ILE A 6 7.15 -33.65 7.04
C ILE A 6 7.02 -35.17 6.89
N LYS A 7 7.39 -35.73 5.74
CA LYS A 7 7.35 -37.17 5.52
C LYS A 7 8.55 -37.81 6.23
N SER A 8 8.43 -37.97 7.55
CA SER A 8 9.50 -38.44 8.45
C SER A 8 10.05 -39.83 8.10
N ASN A 9 9.28 -40.65 7.38
CA ASN A 9 9.67 -42.01 7.01
C ASN A 9 10.69 -42.08 5.86
N ILE A 10 11.18 -40.94 5.37
CA ILE A 10 12.14 -40.85 4.25
C ILE A 10 13.59 -40.64 4.74
N LEU A 11 13.77 -40.22 5.99
CA LEU A 11 15.10 -40.01 6.57
C LEU A 11 15.65 -41.31 7.13
N ASN A 12 16.92 -41.60 6.84
CA ASN A 12 17.62 -42.75 7.41
C ASN A 12 17.94 -42.49 8.90
N GLN A 13 18.20 -43.55 9.69
CA GLN A 13 18.54 -43.42 11.11
C GLN A 13 19.78 -42.54 11.39
N ASN A 14 20.67 -42.41 10.39
CA ASN A 14 21.88 -41.61 10.47
C ASN A 14 21.67 -40.15 10.06
N GLU A 15 20.50 -39.77 9.55
CA GLU A 15 20.19 -38.45 9.03
C GLU A 15 19.38 -37.65 10.05
N LYS A 16 20.10 -37.02 10.99
CA LYS A 16 19.51 -36.30 12.12
C LYS A 16 19.70 -34.79 12.02
N ARG A 17 20.61 -34.33 11.18
CA ARG A 17 20.98 -32.92 11.01
C ARG A 17 20.74 -32.47 9.58
N VAL A 18 20.57 -31.17 9.39
CA VAL A 18 20.39 -30.54 8.08
C VAL A 18 21.58 -30.80 7.15
N LYS A 19 22.79 -30.96 7.69
CA LYS A 19 23.96 -31.31 6.88
C LYS A 19 23.92 -32.71 6.27
N ASP A 20 23.13 -33.61 6.86
CA ASP A 20 23.03 -35.00 6.41
C ASP A 20 22.16 -35.13 5.14
N ILE A 21 21.50 -34.04 4.72
CA ILE A 21 20.74 -33.93 3.46
C ILE A 21 21.47 -33.08 2.41
N TRP A 22 22.75 -32.75 2.64
CA TRP A 22 23.64 -32.17 1.64
C TRP A 22 24.20 -33.27 0.72
N GLN A 23 24.81 -32.86 -0.38
CA GLN A 23 25.69 -33.77 -1.11
C GLN A 23 27.05 -33.83 -0.40
N ALA A 24 27.61 -35.03 -0.21
CA ALA A 24 28.87 -35.19 0.53
C ALA A 24 30.06 -34.49 -0.15
N ASP A 25 30.00 -34.35 -1.48
CA ASP A 25 31.13 -33.93 -2.31
C ASP A 25 30.98 -32.47 -2.79
N SER A 26 29.88 -31.81 -2.44
CA SER A 26 29.62 -30.44 -2.87
C SER A 26 28.85 -29.65 -1.81
N ARG A 27 29.08 -28.35 -1.79
CA ARG A 27 28.36 -27.41 -0.94
C ARG A 27 26.96 -27.11 -1.51
N SER A 28 26.22 -28.17 -1.83
CA SER A 28 24.91 -28.10 -2.47
C SER A 28 23.92 -29.05 -1.82
N TRP A 29 22.64 -28.69 -1.90
CA TRP A 29 21.56 -29.52 -1.42
C TRP A 29 21.40 -30.78 -2.28
N ASN A 30 21.10 -31.91 -1.66
CA ASN A 30 20.56 -33.04 -2.39
C ASN A 30 19.09 -32.74 -2.75
N ALA A 31 18.87 -32.05 -3.87
CA ALA A 31 17.58 -31.49 -4.24
C ALA A 31 16.46 -32.54 -4.31
N ASN A 32 16.78 -33.75 -4.79
CA ASN A 32 15.82 -34.85 -4.84
C ASN A 32 15.37 -35.26 -3.43
N LYS A 33 16.33 -35.40 -2.52
CA LYS A 33 16.06 -35.78 -1.13
C LYS A 33 15.30 -34.69 -0.37
N VAL A 34 15.70 -33.43 -0.53
CA VAL A 34 15.01 -32.28 0.06
C VAL A 34 13.56 -32.21 -0.40
N LYS A 35 13.29 -32.37 -1.71
CA LYS A 35 11.93 -32.37 -2.26
C LYS A 35 11.09 -33.57 -1.80
N GLN A 36 11.70 -34.73 -1.58
CA GLN A 36 10.99 -35.89 -1.03
C GLN A 36 10.55 -35.66 0.42
N VAL A 37 11.42 -35.08 1.26
CA VAL A 37 11.15 -34.85 2.69
C VAL A 37 10.17 -33.70 2.92
N TYR A 38 10.36 -32.58 2.22
CA TYR A 38 9.62 -31.32 2.47
C TYR A 38 8.52 -31.04 1.44
N GLY A 39 8.38 -31.88 0.42
CA GLY A 39 7.50 -31.63 -0.72
C GLY A 39 8.11 -30.64 -1.72
N GLN A 40 7.45 -30.48 -2.86
CA GLN A 40 8.00 -29.72 -3.98
C GLN A 40 8.15 -28.22 -3.65
N ASP A 41 7.08 -27.59 -3.12
CA ASP A 41 7.05 -26.16 -2.82
C ASP A 41 8.12 -25.71 -1.81
N TRP A 42 8.25 -26.45 -0.71
CA TRP A 42 9.26 -26.15 0.30
C TRP A 42 10.64 -26.62 -0.14
N GLY A 43 10.72 -27.73 -0.87
CA GLY A 43 11.98 -28.26 -1.33
C GLY A 43 12.70 -27.31 -2.29
N GLU A 44 11.96 -26.67 -3.20
CA GLU A 44 12.52 -25.62 -4.07
C GLU A 44 13.05 -24.42 -3.27
N LYS A 45 12.30 -23.97 -2.25
CA LYS A 45 12.72 -22.85 -1.40
C LYS A 45 13.98 -23.19 -0.59
N ILE A 46 14.04 -24.40 -0.03
CA ILE A 46 15.19 -24.87 0.76
C ILE A 46 16.43 -24.99 -0.14
N CYS A 47 16.29 -25.54 -1.35
CA CYS A 47 17.41 -25.68 -2.29
C CYS A 47 18.03 -24.34 -2.71
N ASN A 48 17.28 -23.24 -2.61
CA ASN A 48 17.77 -21.88 -2.91
C ASN A 48 18.49 -21.23 -1.72
N ILE A 49 18.51 -21.85 -0.54
CA ILE A 49 19.23 -21.32 0.62
C ILE A 49 20.72 -21.63 0.44
N PRO A 50 21.61 -20.63 0.43
CA PRO A 50 23.05 -20.89 0.36
C PRO A 50 23.52 -21.61 1.63
N ILE A 51 24.33 -22.66 1.46
CA ILE A 51 24.91 -23.41 2.58
C ILE A 51 26.10 -22.61 3.13
N GLY A 52 26.13 -22.36 4.44
CA GLY A 52 27.21 -21.64 5.14
C GLY A 52 28.52 -22.43 5.24
N ASP A 53 29.59 -21.81 5.75
CA ASP A 53 30.87 -22.50 5.96
C ASP A 53 30.75 -23.47 7.14
N GLU A 54 31.28 -24.69 7.01
CA GLU A 54 31.21 -25.72 8.07
C GLU A 54 31.91 -25.34 9.37
N GLY A 55 32.80 -24.35 9.35
CA GLY A 55 33.50 -23.82 10.52
C GLY A 55 32.72 -22.76 11.31
N GLN A 56 31.56 -22.31 10.83
CA GLN A 56 30.74 -21.34 11.54
C GLN A 56 29.73 -22.02 12.44
N VAL A 57 29.61 -21.54 13.68
CA VAL A 57 28.55 -21.97 14.60
C VAL A 57 27.20 -21.55 14.03
N ASP A 58 26.20 -22.45 14.08
CA ASP A 58 24.83 -22.17 13.68
C ASP A 58 24.29 -20.91 14.40
N LYS A 59 23.65 -20.02 13.63
CA LYS A 59 23.03 -18.80 14.14
C LYS A 59 21.57 -18.74 13.74
N ILE A 60 20.73 -18.32 14.67
CA ILE A 60 19.34 -17.98 14.38
C ILE A 60 19.33 -16.68 13.56
N ILE A 61 18.77 -16.76 12.35
CA ILE A 61 18.63 -15.61 11.45
C ILE A 61 17.17 -15.21 11.30
N TRP A 62 16.89 -13.92 11.38
CA TRP A 62 15.61 -13.34 11.05
C TRP A 62 15.53 -13.06 9.55
N PHE A 63 14.81 -13.93 8.82
CA PHE A 63 14.68 -13.87 7.36
C PHE A 63 14.15 -12.52 6.83
N HIS A 64 13.34 -11.81 7.63
CA HIS A 64 12.76 -10.51 7.23
C HIS A 64 13.66 -9.31 7.56
N ASN A 65 14.97 -9.52 7.65
CA ASN A 65 15.98 -8.47 7.73
C ASN A 65 17.19 -8.88 6.86
N PRO A 66 17.67 -8.02 5.93
CA PRO A 66 18.85 -8.32 5.11
C PRO A 66 20.12 -8.66 5.89
N HIS A 67 20.24 -8.18 7.14
CA HIS A 67 21.36 -8.47 8.02
C HIS A 67 21.15 -9.70 8.91
N GLY A 68 20.02 -10.40 8.76
CA GLY A 68 19.66 -11.56 9.60
C GLY A 68 19.33 -11.23 11.05
N CYS A 69 19.39 -9.96 11.46
CA CYS A 69 19.13 -9.55 12.85
C CYS A 69 17.64 -9.39 13.13
N PHE A 70 17.19 -9.96 14.25
CA PHE A 70 15.87 -9.68 14.79
C PHE A 70 15.82 -8.27 15.37
N THR A 71 14.79 -7.50 15.03
CA THR A 71 14.47 -6.24 15.69
C THR A 71 12.97 -6.14 15.88
N SER A 72 12.52 -5.44 16.93
CA SER A 72 11.09 -5.15 17.13
C SER A 72 10.51 -4.42 15.91
N LYS A 73 11.31 -3.59 15.23
CA LYS A 73 10.95 -2.92 13.97
C LYS A 73 10.74 -3.89 12.81
N SER A 74 11.65 -4.85 12.57
CA SER A 74 11.52 -5.83 11.49
C SER A 74 10.42 -6.85 11.76
N SER A 75 10.18 -7.19 13.03
CA SER A 75 9.05 -8.03 13.46
C SER A 75 7.71 -7.31 13.29
N TYR A 76 7.58 -6.09 13.81
CA TYR A 76 6.39 -5.24 13.62
C TYR A 76 6.13 -5.00 12.14
N SER A 77 7.18 -4.69 11.37
CA SER A 77 7.10 -4.57 9.92
C SER A 77 6.64 -5.86 9.26
N TRP A 78 7.12 -7.03 9.66
CA TRP A 78 6.67 -8.27 9.06
C TRP A 78 5.25 -8.67 9.48
N LEU A 79 4.88 -8.47 10.74
CA LEU A 79 3.55 -8.83 11.26
C LEU A 79 2.48 -7.89 10.73
N LEU A 80 2.71 -6.57 10.85
CA LEU A 80 1.72 -5.55 10.50
C LEU A 80 1.87 -5.07 9.07
N LEU A 81 3.07 -4.94 8.50
CA LEU A 81 3.21 -4.60 7.08
C LEU A 81 3.06 -5.80 6.14
N LYS A 82 2.81 -7.01 6.64
CA LYS A 82 2.20 -8.06 5.80
C LYS A 82 0.71 -7.79 5.55
N GLU A 83 0.05 -7.08 6.47
CA GLU A 83 -1.33 -6.56 6.27
C GLU A 83 -1.36 -5.11 5.75
N MET A 84 -0.38 -4.28 6.09
CA MET A 84 -0.31 -2.83 5.77
C MET A 84 0.88 -2.41 4.88
N GLY A 85 1.68 -3.37 4.44
CA GLY A 85 2.50 -3.27 3.23
C GLY A 85 4.02 -3.02 3.35
N TYR A 86 4.81 -4.10 3.36
CA TYR A 86 5.68 -4.44 2.22
C TYR A 86 4.79 -4.92 1.06
N GLY A 87 3.78 -4.11 0.77
CA GLY A 87 2.57 -4.52 0.08
C GLY A 87 2.70 -4.21 -1.39
N PRO A 88 1.70 -4.59 -2.19
CA PRO A 88 1.68 -4.35 -3.64
C PRO A 88 2.00 -2.89 -4.01
N HIS A 89 1.83 -1.94 -3.08
CA HIS A 89 1.92 -0.51 -3.29
C HIS A 89 3.27 0.17 -2.99
N ARG A 90 4.39 -0.58 -2.95
CA ARG A 90 5.73 0.01 -2.67
C ARG A 90 6.11 1.13 -3.64
N PHE A 91 5.72 0.96 -4.91
CA PHE A 91 5.95 1.96 -5.95
C PHE A 91 5.25 3.28 -5.61
N PHE A 92 3.96 3.22 -5.27
CA PHE A 92 3.16 4.37 -4.89
C PHE A 92 3.78 5.19 -3.77
N TRP A 93 4.20 4.55 -2.67
CA TRP A 93 4.80 5.25 -1.54
C TRP A 93 6.08 6.00 -1.92
N LYS A 94 6.92 5.42 -2.77
CA LYS A 94 8.13 6.10 -3.28
C LYS A 94 7.78 7.23 -4.24
N ALA A 95 6.77 7.04 -5.09
CA ALA A 95 6.35 8.01 -6.08
C ALA A 95 5.80 9.29 -5.43
N ILE A 96 4.96 9.18 -4.39
CA ILE A 96 4.38 10.33 -3.68
C ILE A 96 5.46 11.31 -3.21
N TRP A 97 6.52 10.80 -2.57
CA TRP A 97 7.56 11.64 -2.00
C TRP A 97 8.40 12.36 -3.04
N LYS A 98 8.39 11.87 -4.29
CA LYS A 98 9.08 12.49 -5.41
C LYS A 98 8.26 13.56 -6.12
N LEU A 99 6.94 13.65 -5.93
CA LEU A 99 6.08 14.61 -6.65
C LEU A 99 6.53 16.06 -6.48
N ASP A 100 6.57 16.82 -7.57
CA ASP A 100 6.93 18.25 -7.55
C ASP A 100 5.70 19.07 -7.12
N THR A 101 5.50 19.13 -5.81
CA THR A 101 4.40 19.82 -5.15
C THR A 101 4.79 20.15 -3.71
N LEU A 102 3.97 20.97 -3.04
CA LEU A 102 4.19 21.36 -1.66
C LEU A 102 4.26 20.14 -0.71
N PRO A 103 5.13 20.16 0.32
CA PRO A 103 5.23 19.07 1.29
C PRO A 103 3.90 18.69 1.95
N LYS A 104 3.04 19.68 2.21
CA LYS A 104 1.69 19.45 2.76
C LYS A 104 0.78 18.65 1.83
N ILE A 105 0.96 18.78 0.51
CA ILE A 105 0.20 18.03 -0.50
C ILE A 105 0.73 16.60 -0.57
N ARG A 106 2.06 16.38 -0.49
CA ARG A 106 2.62 15.02 -0.37
C ARG A 106 2.11 14.29 0.87
N ALA A 107 2.09 14.98 2.01
CA ALA A 107 1.53 14.44 3.26
C ALA A 107 0.02 14.15 3.14
N PHE A 108 -0.74 15.01 2.45
CA PHE A 108 -2.13 14.74 2.12
C PHE A 108 -2.28 13.50 1.25
N THR A 109 -1.52 13.36 0.16
CA THR A 109 -1.55 12.17 -0.69
C THR A 109 -1.24 10.89 0.07
N TRP A 110 -0.25 10.94 0.97
CA TRP A 110 0.06 9.82 1.87
C TRP A 110 -1.14 9.45 2.76
N ARG A 111 -1.81 10.44 3.36
CA ARG A 111 -3.04 10.22 4.15
C ARG A 111 -4.21 9.69 3.32
N VAL A 112 -4.30 10.06 2.04
CA VAL A 112 -5.30 9.57 1.10
C VAL A 112 -5.05 8.10 0.78
N GLY A 113 -3.80 7.73 0.46
CA GLY A 113 -3.43 6.35 0.18
C GLY A 113 -3.68 5.41 1.34
N HIS A 114 -3.41 5.86 2.58
CA HIS A 114 -3.75 5.09 3.78
C HIS A 114 -5.23 5.13 4.15
N GLU A 115 -6.03 5.94 3.45
CA GLU A 115 -7.39 6.26 3.85
C GLU A 115 -7.48 6.55 5.35
N ILE A 116 -6.79 7.59 5.82
CA ILE A 116 -6.86 8.02 7.24
C ILE A 116 -7.46 9.41 7.40
N LEU A 117 -7.84 10.06 6.31
CA LEU A 117 -8.59 11.31 6.38
C LEU A 117 -9.97 11.10 7.04
N PRO A 118 -10.42 12.03 7.90
CA PRO A 118 -11.67 11.91 8.65
C PRO A 118 -12.89 12.09 7.74
N THR A 119 -13.44 10.97 7.28
CA THR A 119 -14.71 10.92 6.55
C THR A 119 -15.83 10.46 7.46
N ASN A 120 -17.07 10.78 7.10
CA ASN A 120 -18.24 10.42 7.93
C ASN A 120 -18.33 8.90 8.15
N CYS A 121 -17.96 8.09 7.14
CA CYS A 121 -17.90 6.64 7.29
C CYS A 121 -16.96 6.18 8.42
N LYS A 122 -15.80 6.82 8.59
CA LYS A 122 -14.85 6.52 9.67
C LYS A 122 -15.23 7.14 10.99
N ILE A 123 -15.88 8.29 10.96
CA ILE A 123 -16.38 8.91 12.20
C ILE A 123 -17.42 7.99 12.82
N VAL A 124 -18.30 7.39 12.02
CA VAL A 124 -19.35 6.49 12.54
C VAL A 124 -18.80 5.19 13.11
N THR A 125 -17.64 4.70 12.65
CA THR A 125 -17.01 3.52 13.28
C THR A 125 -16.49 3.82 14.68
N ILE A 126 -16.26 5.10 15.02
CA ILE A 126 -15.75 5.54 16.34
C ILE A 126 -16.88 6.11 17.21
N ARG A 127 -17.83 6.83 16.60
CA ARG A 127 -18.95 7.50 17.28
C ARG A 127 -20.27 7.05 16.69
N GLN A 128 -20.98 6.20 17.42
CA GLN A 128 -22.33 5.75 17.07
C GLN A 128 -23.31 6.92 17.02
N GLY A 129 -24.30 6.85 16.12
CA GLY A 129 -25.34 7.89 15.95
C GLY A 129 -24.97 9.07 15.04
N PHE A 130 -23.75 9.11 14.49
CA PHE A 130 -23.38 10.13 13.50
C PHE A 130 -23.90 9.75 12.09
N ASP A 131 -24.27 10.73 11.27
CA ASP A 131 -24.74 10.47 9.91
C ASP A 131 -23.55 10.10 8.98
N LYS A 132 -23.66 8.96 8.29
CA LYS A 132 -22.70 8.49 7.28
C LYS A 132 -22.82 9.25 5.96
N GLY A 133 -23.90 9.99 5.78
CA GLY A 133 -24.24 10.69 4.55
C GLY A 133 -23.26 11.80 4.15
N CYS A 134 -23.36 12.23 2.89
CA CYS A 134 -22.61 13.35 2.38
C CYS A 134 -23.43 14.65 2.50
N PRO A 135 -23.03 15.60 3.36
CA PRO A 135 -23.80 16.83 3.55
C PRO A 135 -23.81 17.75 2.32
N ARG A 136 -22.94 17.52 1.33
CA ARG A 136 -22.87 18.33 0.09
C ARG A 136 -23.83 17.85 -1.00
N CYS A 137 -24.16 16.56 -1.03
CA CYS A 137 -24.93 15.99 -2.14
C CYS A 137 -25.98 14.96 -1.72
N GLY A 138 -26.21 14.77 -0.42
CA GLY A 138 -27.21 13.85 0.11
C GLY A 138 -26.92 12.35 -0.09
N ALA A 139 -25.73 11.98 -0.58
CA ALA A 139 -25.39 10.57 -0.78
C ALA A 139 -25.38 9.82 0.57
N LYS A 140 -25.91 8.59 0.62
CA LYS A 140 -26.10 7.81 1.86
C LYS A 140 -24.78 7.48 2.60
N THR A 141 -23.68 7.36 1.86
CA THR A 141 -22.39 6.93 2.40
C THR A 141 -21.28 7.80 1.81
N LYS A 142 -20.58 8.54 2.68
CA LYS A 142 -19.47 9.41 2.30
C LYS A 142 -18.12 8.72 2.54
N THR A 143 -17.67 7.93 1.58
CA THR A 143 -16.30 7.38 1.55
C THR A 143 -15.28 8.47 1.18
N LEU A 144 -13.99 8.16 1.31
CA LEU A 144 -12.94 9.09 0.87
C LEU A 144 -12.92 9.21 -0.66
N LEU A 145 -13.08 8.10 -1.37
CA LEU A 145 -13.31 8.08 -2.82
C LEU A 145 -14.49 8.97 -3.20
N HIS A 146 -15.65 8.79 -2.58
CA HIS A 146 -16.78 9.66 -2.86
C HIS A 146 -16.43 11.14 -2.63
N THR A 147 -15.77 11.45 -1.52
CA THR A 147 -15.41 12.84 -1.19
C THR A 147 -14.49 13.48 -2.23
N LEU A 148 -13.53 12.72 -2.77
CA LEU A 148 -12.50 13.25 -3.66
C LEU A 148 -12.85 13.13 -5.14
N LYS A 149 -13.65 12.12 -5.51
CA LYS A 149 -13.84 11.65 -6.88
C LYS A 149 -15.31 11.64 -7.31
N ASP A 150 -16.20 11.02 -6.52
CA ASP A 150 -17.57 10.73 -6.99
C ASP A 150 -18.61 11.80 -6.63
N CYS A 151 -18.34 12.61 -5.60
CA CYS A 151 -19.23 13.68 -5.16
C CYS A 151 -19.43 14.70 -6.30
N PRO A 152 -20.68 15.11 -6.62
CA PRO A 152 -20.96 16.06 -7.70
C PRO A 152 -20.14 17.34 -7.63
N ALA A 153 -19.93 17.88 -6.42
CA ALA A 153 -19.14 19.09 -6.22
C ALA A 153 -17.65 18.88 -6.53
N SER A 154 -17.08 17.73 -6.15
CA SER A 154 -15.70 17.37 -6.49
C SER A 154 -15.56 17.06 -7.99
N ARG A 155 -16.55 16.40 -8.59
CA ARG A 155 -16.60 16.14 -10.04
C ARG A 155 -16.65 17.42 -10.86
N ALA A 156 -17.39 18.44 -10.41
CA ALA A 156 -17.44 19.73 -11.10
C ALA A 156 -16.05 20.37 -11.17
N ILE A 157 -15.31 20.39 -10.05
CA ILE A 157 -13.93 20.92 -10.00
C ILE A 157 -13.00 20.12 -10.92
N LEU A 158 -13.06 18.79 -10.85
CA LEU A 158 -12.22 17.91 -11.67
C LEU A 158 -12.54 18.09 -13.18
N SER A 159 -13.81 18.28 -13.54
CA SER A 159 -14.20 18.48 -14.94
C SER A 159 -13.62 19.78 -15.52
N ILE A 160 -13.54 20.85 -14.73
CA ILE A 160 -12.91 22.12 -15.15
C ILE A 160 -11.41 21.90 -15.44
N GLY A 161 -10.75 21.04 -14.66
CA GLY A 161 -9.35 20.68 -14.89
C GLY A 161 -9.10 19.72 -16.04
N GLY A 162 -10.10 19.43 -16.86
CA GLY A 162 -9.95 18.52 -18.01
C GLY A 162 -9.83 17.05 -17.61
N TRP A 163 -10.07 16.70 -16.34
CA TRP A 163 -10.05 15.31 -15.90
C TRP A 163 -11.31 14.62 -16.42
N SER A 164 -11.14 13.82 -17.48
CA SER A 164 -12.27 13.24 -18.22
C SER A 164 -13.14 12.37 -17.30
N ARG A 165 -14.41 12.23 -17.69
CA ARG A 165 -15.32 11.31 -17.00
C ARG A 165 -14.77 9.88 -17.02
N SER A 166 -14.08 9.43 -18.06
CA SER A 166 -13.53 8.07 -18.13
C SER A 166 -12.36 7.83 -17.16
N PHE A 167 -11.52 8.85 -16.90
CA PHE A 167 -10.45 8.78 -15.89
C PHE A 167 -10.99 8.62 -14.46
N ILE A 168 -12.21 9.11 -14.22
CA ILE A 168 -12.84 9.23 -12.90
C ILE A 168 -14.03 8.26 -12.75
N SER A 169 -14.54 7.64 -13.82
CA SER A 169 -15.78 6.83 -13.76
C SER A 169 -15.57 5.39 -13.34
N LYS A 170 -14.33 4.88 -13.38
CA LYS A 170 -14.04 3.53 -12.88
C LYS A 170 -14.37 3.44 -11.39
N ASN A 171 -14.99 2.35 -10.99
CA ASN A 171 -15.25 2.06 -9.58
C ASN A 171 -13.98 1.46 -8.97
N TYR A 172 -13.65 1.93 -7.78
CA TYR A 172 -12.53 1.43 -6.99
C TYR A 172 -13.02 1.22 -5.56
N ASP A 173 -12.48 0.20 -4.91
CA ASP A 173 -12.79 -0.07 -3.50
C ASP A 173 -11.87 0.71 -2.55
N ARG A 174 -10.66 1.06 -3.01
CA ARG A 174 -9.63 1.75 -2.21
C ARG A 174 -9.00 2.91 -2.96
N CYS A 175 -8.75 4.01 -2.26
CA CYS A 175 -8.04 5.18 -2.79
C CYS A 175 -6.67 4.83 -3.36
N ILE A 176 -5.91 3.93 -2.71
CA ILE A 176 -4.56 3.60 -3.17
C ILE A 176 -4.54 2.93 -4.54
N VAL A 177 -5.48 2.02 -4.80
CA VAL A 177 -5.61 1.33 -6.10
C VAL A 177 -5.98 2.34 -7.19
N TRP A 178 -6.92 3.24 -6.88
CA TRP A 178 -7.28 4.33 -7.79
C TRP A 178 -6.09 5.23 -8.14
N LEU A 179 -5.31 5.65 -7.13
CA LEU A 179 -4.18 6.54 -7.36
C LEU A 179 -3.02 5.84 -8.09
N GLU A 180 -2.83 4.54 -7.89
CA GLU A 180 -1.84 3.77 -8.64
C GLU A 180 -2.18 3.62 -10.11
N ASP A 181 -3.44 3.27 -10.42
CA ASP A 181 -3.91 3.23 -11.80
C ASP A 181 -3.68 4.57 -12.52
N LEU A 182 -3.88 5.68 -11.80
CA LEU A 182 -3.57 7.01 -12.31
C LEU A 182 -2.06 7.24 -12.48
N MET A 183 -1.22 6.80 -11.55
CA MET A 183 0.25 6.92 -11.69
C MET A 183 0.82 6.09 -12.84
N HIS A 184 0.12 5.06 -13.31
CA HIS A 184 0.51 4.30 -14.50
C HIS A 184 0.22 5.03 -15.82
N VAL A 185 -0.70 6.00 -15.82
CA VAL A 185 -1.13 6.73 -17.02
C VAL A 185 -0.64 8.18 -17.02
N LEU A 186 -0.54 8.79 -15.85
CA LEU A 186 -0.16 10.19 -15.68
C LEU A 186 1.35 10.31 -15.48
N ASP A 187 1.93 11.32 -16.12
CA ASP A 187 3.28 11.74 -15.78
C ASP A 187 3.34 12.38 -14.37
N LYS A 188 4.56 12.61 -13.90
CA LYS A 188 4.83 13.16 -12.58
C LYS A 188 4.15 14.53 -12.36
N ARG A 189 4.11 15.39 -13.39
CA ARG A 189 3.56 16.74 -13.31
C ARG A 189 2.04 16.70 -13.29
N ALA A 190 1.43 15.91 -14.17
CA ALA A 190 -0.02 15.67 -14.20
C ALA A 190 -0.49 15.06 -12.86
N MET A 191 0.25 14.11 -12.30
CA MET A 191 -0.07 13.53 -10.99
C MET A 191 0.04 14.55 -9.86
N ALA A 192 1.09 15.39 -9.86
CA ALA A 192 1.21 16.49 -8.90
C ALA A 192 0.02 17.47 -9.02
N ASN A 193 -0.34 17.85 -10.25
CA ASN A 193 -1.47 18.73 -10.52
C ASN A 193 -2.78 18.16 -10.00
N LEU A 194 -3.04 16.88 -10.26
CA LEU A 194 -4.22 16.18 -9.76
C LEU A 194 -4.25 16.19 -8.22
N MET A 195 -3.15 15.85 -7.57
CA MET A 195 -3.11 15.83 -6.10
C MET A 195 -3.32 17.21 -5.48
N THR A 196 -2.82 18.27 -6.11
CA THR A 196 -3.11 19.66 -5.70
C THR A 196 -4.60 19.99 -5.84
N ILE A 197 -5.25 19.57 -6.93
CA ILE A 197 -6.69 19.76 -7.11
C ILE A 197 -7.47 19.00 -6.04
N LEU A 198 -7.15 17.72 -5.80
CA LEU A 198 -7.80 16.90 -4.77
C LEU A 198 -7.62 17.47 -3.36
N TRP A 199 -6.46 18.04 -3.06
CA TRP A 199 -6.21 18.74 -1.80
C TRP A 199 -7.12 19.97 -1.64
N ASN A 200 -7.29 20.75 -2.70
CA ASN A 200 -8.21 21.89 -2.69
C ASN A 200 -9.69 21.45 -2.61
N CYS A 201 -10.08 20.35 -3.27
CA CYS A 201 -11.41 19.74 -3.11
C CYS A 201 -11.68 19.34 -1.65
N TRP A 202 -10.69 18.73 -1.00
CA TRP A 202 -10.76 18.36 0.42
C TRP A 202 -10.94 19.58 1.33
N ASN A 203 -10.19 20.66 1.08
CA ASN A 203 -10.31 21.89 1.84
C ASN A 203 -11.66 22.58 1.63
N ASN A 204 -12.17 22.64 0.38
CA ASN A 204 -13.50 23.19 0.11
C ASN A 204 -14.58 22.39 0.84
N ARG A 205 -14.47 21.05 0.87
CA ARG A 205 -15.36 20.19 1.68
C ARG A 205 -15.30 20.53 3.16
N ASN A 206 -14.10 20.77 3.71
CA ASN A 206 -13.95 21.10 5.13
C ASN A 206 -14.52 22.49 5.45
N ASN A 207 -14.31 23.47 4.58
CA ASN A 207 -14.91 24.80 4.74
C ASN A 207 -16.43 24.74 4.70
N CYS A 208 -17.01 23.97 3.79
CA CYS A 208 -18.46 23.77 3.73
C CYS A 208 -18.99 23.17 5.04
N ILE A 209 -18.36 22.12 5.54
CA ILE A 209 -18.85 21.39 6.73
C ILE A 209 -18.64 22.14 8.03
N PHE A 210 -17.47 22.78 8.22
CA PHE A 210 -17.12 23.40 9.50
C PHE A 210 -17.39 24.90 9.54
N ARG A 211 -17.54 25.56 8.39
CA ARG A 211 -17.71 27.01 8.30
C ARG A 211 -18.97 27.42 7.52
N GLY A 212 -19.72 26.47 6.95
CA GLY A 212 -20.88 26.77 6.10
C GLY A 212 -20.53 27.51 4.82
N LYS A 213 -19.25 27.52 4.41
CA LYS A 213 -18.76 28.24 3.22
C LYS A 213 -18.31 27.26 2.16
N GLU A 214 -19.02 27.22 1.05
CA GLU A 214 -18.65 26.44 -0.13
C GLU A 214 -18.32 27.39 -1.27
N GLU A 215 -17.09 27.29 -1.79
CA GLU A 215 -16.65 28.10 -2.92
C GLU A 215 -16.99 27.40 -4.24
N GLU A 216 -17.17 28.20 -5.29
CA GLU A 216 -17.48 27.70 -6.63
C GLU A 216 -16.36 26.84 -7.19
N ALA A 217 -16.74 25.87 -8.03
CA ALA A 217 -15.80 24.91 -8.60
C ALA A 217 -14.65 25.57 -9.38
N LYS A 218 -14.95 26.66 -10.10
CA LYS A 218 -13.96 27.43 -10.88
C LYS A 218 -12.91 28.08 -9.98
N GLN A 219 -13.32 28.71 -8.89
CA GLN A 219 -12.41 29.36 -7.94
C GLN A 219 -11.46 28.34 -7.29
N ILE A 220 -11.98 27.18 -6.92
CA ILE A 220 -11.19 26.09 -6.35
C ILE A 220 -10.17 25.54 -7.37
N TRP A 221 -10.59 25.37 -8.61
CA TRP A 221 -9.69 24.95 -9.68
C TRP A 221 -8.60 25.99 -9.95
N GLU A 222 -8.94 27.28 -10.02
CA GLU A 222 -7.96 28.37 -10.22
C GLU A 222 -6.92 28.42 -9.10
N LYS A 223 -7.36 28.27 -7.83
CA LYS A 223 -6.44 28.16 -6.69
C LYS A 223 -5.46 26.99 -6.84
N ALA A 224 -5.96 25.83 -7.24
CA ALA A 224 -5.11 24.66 -7.47
C ALA A 224 -4.14 24.87 -8.64
N SER A 225 -4.61 25.44 -9.75
CA SER A 225 -3.80 25.72 -10.94
C SER A 225 -2.71 26.75 -10.67
N ASN A 226 -3.00 27.79 -9.87
CA ASN A 226 -2.00 28.79 -9.50
C ASN A 226 -0.92 28.20 -8.58
N LEU A 227 -1.30 27.37 -7.59
CA LEU A 227 -0.35 26.63 -6.76
C LEU A 227 0.59 25.74 -7.57
N ASN A 228 0.11 25.16 -8.67
CA ASN A 228 0.92 24.31 -9.54
C ASN A 228 1.86 25.10 -10.47
N LYS A 229 1.69 26.42 -10.65
CA LYS A 229 2.61 27.24 -11.46
C LYS A 229 3.89 27.59 -10.71
N GLU A 230 3.88 27.46 -9.38
CA GLU A 230 5.02 27.75 -8.51
C GLU A 230 6.01 26.57 -8.39
N PHE A 231 5.72 25.42 -9.02
CA PHE A 231 6.50 24.18 -9.00
C PHE A 231 6.64 23.57 -10.41
#